data_AF-A0A8S0FUQ0-F1
#
_entry.id   AF-A0A8S0FUQ0-F1
#
_cell.length_a   1.000
_cell.length_b   1.000
_cell.length_c   1.000
_cell.angle_alpha   90.00
_cell.angle_beta   90.00
_cell.angle_gamma   90.00
#
_symmetry.space_group_name_H-M   'P 1'
#
loop_
_entity.id
_entity.type
_entity.pdbx_description
1 polymer ?
#
loop_
_entity_poly.entity_id
_entity_poly.type
_entity_poly.pdbx_seq_one_letter_code
_entity_poly.pdbx_strand_id
1 'polypeptide(L)' 'MKSISASGHKFGLAPLGCGWVIWRDEEALPQELVFNVDYLGGQIGTFAINFSRPAGQVIATGHQTVL' A
#
# COMPACT_ATOMS: atom_id res chain seq x y z
N MET A 1 9.78 -5.40 -16.12
CA MET A 1 9.00 -5.62 -14.88
C MET A 1 8.07 -4.43 -14.65
N LYS A 2 6.75 -4.61 -14.72
CA LYS A 2 5.79 -3.49 -14.58
C LYS A 2 5.30 -3.25 -13.14
N SER A 3 5.36 -4.27 -12.30
CA SER A 3 5.03 -4.18 -10.87
C SER A 3 5.79 -5.24 -10.07
N ILE A 4 5.87 -5.05 -8.76
CA ILE A 4 6.47 -5.98 -7.79
C ILE A 4 5.56 -6.05 -6.56
N SER A 5 5.36 -7.24 -6.01
CA SER A 5 4.72 -7.42 -4.70
C SER A 5 5.64 -8.12 -3.72
N ALA A 6 5.48 -7.79 -2.44
CA ALA A 6 6.25 -8.38 -1.35
C ALA A 6 5.41 -8.43 -0.07
N SER A 7 5.63 -9.46 0.75
CA SER A 7 5.01 -9.56 2.07
C SER A 7 5.89 -8.88 3.11
N GLY A 8 5.42 -7.77 3.68
CA GLY A 8 6.15 -7.05 4.74
C GLY A 8 6.37 -7.92 5.97
N HIS A 9 5.41 -8.77 6.30
CA HIS A 9 5.49 -9.69 7.45
C HIS A 9 6.37 -10.93 7.23
N LYS A 10 7.17 -10.97 6.15
CA LYS A 10 8.19 -12.00 5.92
C LYS A 10 9.56 -11.41 6.25
N PHE A 11 10.40 -11.21 5.23
CA PHE A 11 11.73 -10.61 5.37
C PHE A 11 11.70 -9.10 5.59
N GLY A 12 10.53 -8.47 5.52
CA GLY A 12 10.34 -7.05 5.85
C GLY A 12 10.13 -6.78 7.34
N LEU A 13 10.18 -7.81 8.19
CA LEU A 13 10.12 -7.76 9.65
C LEU A 13 8.82 -7.19 10.26
N ALA A 14 7.82 -6.86 9.46
CA ALA A 14 6.56 -6.28 9.94
C ALA A 14 5.71 -7.30 10.73
N PRO A 15 4.79 -6.84 11.60
CA PRO A 15 3.77 -7.71 12.17
C PRO A 15 2.86 -8.32 11.09
N LEU A 16 2.27 -9.48 11.40
CA LEU A 16 1.34 -10.18 10.52
C LEU A 16 0.20 -9.24 10.06
N GLY A 17 -0.03 -9.22 8.74
CA GLY A 17 -1.04 -8.36 8.11
C GLY A 17 -0.50 -7.22 7.23
N CYS A 18 0.83 -7.06 7.10
CA CYS A 18 1.42 -6.09 6.17
C CYS A 18 1.88 -6.72 4.84
N GLY A 19 1.58 -6.07 3.72
CA GLY A 19 2.04 -6.42 2.37
C GLY A 19 2.11 -5.19 1.47
N TRP A 20 2.96 -5.25 0.46
CA TRP A 20 3.24 -4.15 -0.47
C TRP A 20 3.06 -4.61 -1.91
N VAL A 21 2.58 -3.69 -2.74
CA VAL A 21 2.60 -3.78 -4.19
C VAL A 21 2.97 -2.42 -4.74
N ILE A 22 3.92 -2.39 -5.68
CA ILE A 22 4.43 -1.17 -6.31
C ILE A 22 4.35 -1.35 -7.82
N TRP A 23 3.79 -0.37 -8.50
CA TRP A 23 3.83 -0.24 -9.96
C TRP A 23 5.01 0.62 -10.37
N ARG A 24 5.57 0.35 -11.55
CA ARG A 24 6.73 1.07 -12.07
C ARG A 24 6.40 2.55 -12.37
N ASP A 25 5.25 2.76 -12.98
CA ASP A 25 4.76 4.04 -13.49
C ASP A 25 3.21 4.03 -13.40
N GLU A 26 2.60 5.20 -13.58
CA GLU A 26 1.14 5.37 -13.48
C GLU A 26 0.40 4.58 -14.57
N GLU A 27 0.97 4.49 -15.77
CA GLU A 27 0.41 3.74 -16.91
C GLU A 27 0.33 2.23 -16.64
N ALA A 28 1.12 1.70 -15.69
CA ALA A 28 1.05 0.30 -15.30
C ALA A 28 -0.15 -0.03 -14.40
N LEU A 29 -0.89 0.96 -13.88
CA LEU A 29 -2.11 0.79 -13.10
C LEU A 29 -3.33 1.37 -13.85
N PRO A 30 -4.25 0.52 -14.35
CA PRO A 30 -5.46 1.00 -15.01
C PRO A 30 -6.31 1.87 -14.09
N GLN A 31 -6.66 3.07 -14.54
CA GLN A 31 -7.31 4.10 -13.72
C GLN A 31 -8.76 3.75 -13.37
N GLU A 32 -9.43 2.91 -14.16
CA GLU A 32 -10.76 2.39 -13.87
C GLU A 32 -10.82 1.49 -12.63
N LEU A 33 -9.66 1.04 -12.15
CA LEU A 33 -9.53 0.26 -10.92
C LEU A 33 -9.28 1.13 -9.68
N VAL A 34 -9.03 2.42 -9.85
CA VAL A 34 -8.70 3.36 -8.77
C VAL A 34 -9.97 4.08 -8.31
N PHE A 35 -10.21 4.07 -6.99
CA PHE A 35 -11.31 4.78 -6.36
C PHE A 35 -10.78 6.00 -5.61
N ASN A 36 -11.25 7.20 -5.96
CA ASN A 36 -10.84 8.43 -5.31
C ASN A 36 -11.60 8.64 -4.00
N VAL A 37 -10.87 9.00 -2.95
CA VAL A 37 -11.41 9.36 -1.63
C VAL A 37 -10.92 10.74 -1.20
N ASP A 38 -11.74 11.47 -0.46
CA ASP A 38 -11.40 12.82 -0.02
C ASP A 38 -10.30 12.79 1.04
N TYR A 39 -9.29 13.64 0.88
CA TYR A 39 -8.16 13.74 1.80
C TYR A 39 -7.61 15.17 1.84
N LEU A 40 -7.70 15.82 3.00
CA LEU A 40 -7.19 17.17 3.28
C LEU A 40 -7.61 18.25 2.25
N GLY A 41 -8.87 18.19 1.80
CA GLY A 41 -9.42 19.14 0.81
C GLY A 41 -9.07 18.83 -0.64
N GLY A 42 -8.32 17.76 -0.89
CA GLY A 42 -8.11 17.16 -2.21
C GLY A 42 -8.63 15.72 -2.26
N GLN A 43 -8.13 14.94 -3.21
CA GLN A 43 -8.46 13.53 -3.37
C GLN A 43 -7.20 12.67 -3.46
N ILE A 44 -7.29 11.44 -2.97
CA ILE A 44 -6.27 10.40 -3.10
C ILE A 44 -6.87 9.15 -3.75
N GLY A 45 -6.17 8.59 -4.72
CA GLY A 45 -6.56 7.34 -5.37
C GLY A 45 -6.26 6.13 -4.48
N THR A 46 -7.26 5.29 -4.28
CA THR A 46 -7.15 4.02 -3.54
C THR A 46 -7.36 2.85 -4.49
N PHE A 47 -6.42 1.90 -4.48
CA PHE A 47 -6.54 0.60 -5.13
C PHE A 47 -6.45 -0.50 -4.07
N ALA A 48 -7.60 -1.05 -3.67
CA ALA A 48 -7.68 -2.06 -2.63
C ALA A 48 -8.89 -2.98 -2.80
N ILE A 49 -8.72 -4.26 -2.43
CA ILE A 49 -9.82 -5.22 -2.28
C ILE A 49 -10.48 -5.06 -0.89
N ASN A 50 -9.68 -4.71 0.13
CA ASN A 50 -10.15 -4.51 1.49
C ASN A 50 -10.50 -3.04 1.73
N PHE A 51 -11.49 -2.78 2.60
CA PHE A 51 -11.83 -1.44 3.05
C PHE A 51 -11.25 -1.18 4.46
N SER A 52 -12.03 -1.37 5.52
CA SER A 52 -11.58 -1.19 6.89
C SER A 52 -10.59 -2.27 7.34
N ARG A 53 -9.45 -1.85 7.89
CA ARG A 53 -8.43 -2.73 8.50
C ARG A 53 -7.55 -1.96 9.48
N PRO A 54 -6.91 -2.62 10.46
CA PRO A 54 -5.99 -1.94 11.39
C PRO A 54 -4.78 -1.36 10.67
N ALA A 55 -4.31 -0.20 11.14
CA ALA A 55 -3.14 0.49 10.61
C ALA A 55 -1.83 0.19 11.39
N GLY A 56 -1.90 -0.54 12.51
CA GLY A 56 -0.74 -0.80 13.37
C GLY A 56 0.41 -1.49 12.63
N GLN A 57 0.10 -2.38 11.69
CA GLN A 57 1.09 -3.09 10.89
C GLN A 57 1.85 -2.16 9.94
N VAL A 58 1.18 -1.20 9.29
CA VAL A 58 1.86 -0.27 8.39
C VAL A 58 2.73 0.74 9.16
N ILE A 59 2.28 1.14 10.35
CA ILE A 59 3.06 2.00 11.26
C ILE A 59 4.36 1.29 11.69
N ALA A 60 4.25 0.02 12.10
CA ALA A 60 5.42 -0.77 12.53
C ALA A 60 6.44 -0.99 11.39
N THR A 61 5.98 -1.29 10.17
CA THR A 61 6.87 -1.41 8.99
C THR A 61 7.60 -0.10 8.69
N GLY A 62 6.90 1.05 8.82
CA GLY A 62 7.50 2.37 8.62
C GLY A 62 8.62 2.64 9.63
N HIS A 63 8.42 2.30 10.89
CA HIS A 63 9.46 2.41 11.92
C HIS A 63 10.67 1.50 11.63
N GLN A 64 10.46 0.28 11.11
CA GLN A 64 11.56 -0.63 10.75
C GLN A 64 12.36 -0.19 9.52
N THR A 65 11.76 0.58 8.62
CA THR A 65 12.44 1.02 7.39
C THR A 65 13.38 2.22 7.65
N VAL A 66 13.17 2.94 8.76
CA VAL A 66 13.97 4.12 9.16
C VAL A 66 15.14 3.73 10.07
N LEU A 67 15.16 2.48 10.56
CA LEU A 67 16.28 1.88 11.29
C LEU A 67 17.18 1.08 10.35
#